data_AF-A0A9D3Y5D8-F1
#
_entry.id   AF-A0A9D3Y5D8-F1
#
_cell.length_a   1.000
_cell.length_b   1.000
_cell.length_c   1.000
_cell.angle_alpha   90.00
_cell.angle_beta   90.00
_cell.angle_gamma   90.00
#
_symmetry.space_group_name_H-M   'P 1'
#
loop_
_entity.id
_entity.type
_entity.pdbx_description
1 polymer ?
#
loop_
_entity_poly.entity_id
_entity_poly.type
_entity_poly.pdbx_seq_one_letter_code
_entity_poly.pdbx_strand_id
1 'polypeptide(L)'
;MASRDMIAREFECLKGEFKFTFNNLKEKQINVIASIVKKVDCKAIFPTGFGKSACYILPPLIMTNMRKRHFYAIVVSPLRSLINDQVRQLANIGINAVIYGPDTTAEKKKSGSNS
;
A
#
# COMPACT_ATOMS: atom_id res chain seq x y z
N MET A 1 19.40 9.17 -2.81
CA MET A 1 18.94 7.84 -3.27
C MET A 1 18.09 7.22 -2.17
N ALA A 2 16.99 6.52 -2.49
CA ALA A 2 16.21 5.82 -1.45
C ALA A 2 17.07 4.76 -0.77
N SER A 3 17.49 5.04 0.47
CA SER A 3 18.27 4.15 1.32
C SER A 3 17.35 3.36 2.25
N ARG A 4 17.87 2.27 2.83
CA ARG A 4 17.16 1.47 3.84
C ARG A 4 16.67 2.34 4.99
N ASP A 5 17.53 3.22 5.50
CA ASP A 5 17.21 4.11 6.62
C ASP A 5 16.09 5.09 6.26
N MET A 6 16.07 5.57 5.01
CA MET A 6 14.99 6.42 4.53
C MET A 6 13.65 5.68 4.57
N ILE A 7 13.59 4.46 4.05
CA ILE A 7 12.35 3.67 4.04
C ILE A 7 11.90 3.33 5.46
N ALA A 8 12.83 3.00 6.35
CA ALA A 8 12.53 2.76 7.76
C ALA A 8 11.94 4.01 8.44
N ARG A 9 12.55 5.18 8.26
CA ARG A 9 12.04 6.45 8.80
C ARG A 9 10.64 6.78 8.29
N GLU A 10 10.43 6.66 6.98
CA GLU A 10 9.12 6.91 6.38
C GLU A 10 8.07 5.91 6.88
N PHE A 11 8.45 4.64 7.05
CA PHE A 11 7.56 3.64 7.62
C PHE A 11 7.17 3.96 9.07
N GLU A 12 8.09 4.43 9.90
CA GLU A 12 7.77 4.88 11.27
C GLU A 12 6.83 6.08 11.28
N CYS A 13 7.03 7.07 10.39
CA CYS A 13 6.08 8.19 10.26
C CYS A 13 4.67 7.70 9.91
N LEU A 14 4.56 6.76 8.95
CA LEU A 14 3.27 6.21 8.51
C LEU A 14 2.55 5.42 9.61
N LYS A 15 3.26 4.82 10.58
CA LYS A 15 2.61 4.12 11.70
C LYS A 15 1.78 5.05 12.60
N GLY A 16 2.10 6.35 12.62
CA GLY A 16 1.29 7.34 13.34
C GLY A 16 -0.04 7.65 12.65
N GLU A 17 -0.13 7.43 11.33
CA GLU A 17 -1.29 7.76 10.51
C GLU A 17 -2.16 6.53 10.20
N PHE A 18 -1.55 5.35 10.06
CA PHE A 18 -2.20 4.12 9.60
C PHE A 18 -2.04 2.97 10.59
N LYS A 19 -3.08 2.14 10.74
CA LYS A 19 -3.11 1.01 11.68
C LYS A 19 -2.52 -0.27 11.09
N PHE A 20 -1.24 -0.25 10.74
CA PHE A 20 -0.59 -1.44 10.16
C PHE A 20 -0.61 -2.64 11.12
N THR A 21 -0.86 -3.83 10.58
CA THR A 21 -0.84 -5.10 11.33
C THR A 21 0.54 -5.72 11.45
N PHE A 22 1.56 -5.14 10.79
CA PHE A 22 2.93 -5.63 10.80
C PHE A 22 3.86 -4.62 11.48
N ASN A 23 4.67 -5.09 12.41
CA ASN A 23 5.51 -4.21 13.23
C ASN A 23 6.80 -3.78 12.51
N ASN A 24 7.41 -4.69 11.75
CA ASN A 24 8.70 -4.46 11.09
C ASN A 24 8.68 -4.97 9.64
N LEU A 25 9.42 -4.28 8.77
CA LEU A 25 9.65 -4.72 7.40
C LEU A 25 10.80 -5.71 7.34
N LYS A 26 10.58 -6.83 6.63
CA LYS A 26 11.64 -7.78 6.31
C LYS A 26 12.55 -7.20 5.24
N GLU A 27 13.83 -7.56 5.26
CA GLU A 27 14.83 -7.05 4.33
C GLU A 27 14.43 -7.20 2.85
N LYS A 28 13.91 -8.37 2.46
CA LYS A 28 13.43 -8.58 1.08
C LYS A 28 12.29 -7.64 0.69
N GLN A 29 11.41 -7.26 1.64
CA GLN A 29 10.34 -6.30 1.37
C GLN A 29 10.91 -4.89 1.19
N ILE A 30 11.87 -4.50 2.05
CA ILE A 30 12.56 -3.20 1.96
C ILE A 30 13.21 -3.04 0.58
N ASN A 31 13.89 -4.08 0.08
CA ASN A 31 14.57 -4.03 -1.22
C ASN A 31 13.59 -3.83 -2.39
N VAL A 32 12.43 -4.49 -2.34
CA VAL A 32 11.37 -4.32 -3.36
C VAL A 32 10.78 -2.92 -3.29
N ILE A 33 10.42 -2.45 -2.08
CA ILE A 33 9.89 -1.09 -1.85
C ILE A 33 10.89 -0.04 -2.34
N ALA A 34 12.18 -0.21 -2.02
CA ALA A 34 13.24 0.69 -2.46
C ALA A 34 13.32 0.79 -3.98
N SER A 35 13.17 -0.34 -4.67
CA SER A 35 13.18 -0.41 -6.14
C SER A 35 11.98 0.36 -6.73
N ILE A 36 10.78 0.15 -6.17
CA ILE A 36 9.55 0.83 -6.62
C ILE A 36 9.63 2.34 -6.36
N VAL A 37 10.11 2.78 -5.18
CA VAL A 37 10.28 4.21 -4.84
C VAL A 37 11.31 4.89 -5.77
N LYS A 38 12.32 4.13 -6.23
CA LYS A 38 13.30 4.57 -7.24
C LYS A 38 12.75 4.51 -8.68
N LYS A 39 11.51 4.05 -8.88
CA LYS A 39 10.89 3.82 -10.19
C LYS A 39 11.68 2.83 -11.06
N VAL A 40 12.23 1.80 -10.42
CA VAL A 40 12.90 0.69 -11.09
C VAL A 40 11.96 -0.51 -11.10
N ASP A 41 11.75 -1.08 -12.28
CA ASP A 41 10.94 -2.28 -12.45
C ASP A 41 11.54 -3.44 -11.65
N CYS A 42 10.67 -4.22 -11.00
CA CYS A 42 11.10 -5.33 -10.17
C CYS A 42 10.15 -6.52 -10.26
N LYS A 43 10.71 -7.72 -10.10
CA LYS A 43 9.96 -8.96 -9.96
C LYS A 43 10.20 -9.50 -8.56
N ALA A 44 9.14 -9.60 -7.77
CA ALA A 44 9.21 -10.10 -6.40
C ALA A 44 8.42 -11.41 -6.27
N ILE A 45 9.07 -12.47 -5.83
CA ILE A 45 8.45 -13.76 -5.55
C ILE A 45 8.52 -14.00 -4.04
N PHE A 46 7.34 -14.12 -3.42
CA PHE A 46 7.21 -14.33 -1.99
C PHE A 46 6.34 -15.56 -1.72
N PRO A 47 6.66 -16.38 -0.70
CA PRO A 47 5.76 -17.43 -0.25
C PRO A 47 4.48 -16.82 0.33
N THR A 48 3.41 -17.62 0.39
CA THR A 48 2.15 -17.23 1.03
C THR A 48 2.41 -16.84 2.50
N GLY A 49 1.69 -15.82 2.99
CA GLY A 49 1.87 -15.31 4.35
C GLY A 49 3.14 -14.47 4.58
N PHE A 50 4.04 -14.34 3.60
CA PHE A 50 5.28 -13.56 3.80
C PHE A 50 5.03 -12.05 3.96
N GLY A 51 3.87 -11.55 3.54
CA GLY A 51 3.51 -10.13 3.58
C GLY A 51 3.80 -9.40 2.26
N LYS A 52 3.57 -10.04 1.10
CA LYS A 52 3.80 -9.41 -0.22
C LYS A 52 3.03 -8.09 -0.41
N SER A 53 1.89 -7.93 0.27
CA SER A 53 1.04 -6.75 0.16
C SER A 53 1.72 -5.46 0.60
N ALA A 54 2.58 -5.51 1.62
CA ALA A 54 3.35 -4.36 2.04
C ALA A 54 4.21 -3.77 0.91
N CYS A 55 4.66 -4.61 -0.03
CA CYS A 55 5.51 -4.19 -1.14
C CYS A 55 4.80 -3.33 -2.19
N TYR A 56 3.47 -3.37 -2.28
CA TYR A 56 2.71 -2.49 -3.18
C TYR A 56 1.86 -1.44 -2.43
N ILE A 57 1.55 -1.67 -1.16
CA ILE A 57 0.79 -0.70 -0.32
C ILE A 57 1.68 0.45 0.14
N LEU A 58 2.90 0.17 0.61
CA LEU A 58 3.76 1.21 1.20
C LEU A 58 4.37 2.18 0.18
N PRO A 59 4.83 1.77 -1.01
CA PRO A 59 5.45 2.70 -1.95
C PRO A 59 4.64 3.96 -2.28
N PRO A 60 3.33 3.91 -2.62
CA PRO A 60 2.57 5.12 -2.90
C PRO A 60 2.45 6.05 -1.68
N LEU A 61 2.33 5.51 -0.47
CA LEU A 61 2.28 6.29 0.76
C LEU A 61 3.61 7.02 1.01
N ILE A 62 4.71 6.28 0.95
CA ILE A 62 6.07 6.81 1.11
C ILE A 62 6.34 7.89 0.07
N MET A 63 6.05 7.62 -1.20
CA MET A 63 6.26 8.58 -2.28
C MET A 63 5.40 9.83 -2.12
N THR A 64 4.18 9.69 -1.58
CA THR A 64 3.28 10.82 -1.30
C THR A 64 3.85 11.72 -0.22
N ASN A 65 4.31 11.16 0.89
CA ASN A 65 4.92 11.94 1.97
C ASN A 65 6.20 12.65 1.51
N MET A 66 7.08 11.92 0.82
CA MET A 66 8.38 12.43 0.36
C MET A 66 8.28 13.52 -0.71
N ARG A 67 7.36 13.36 -1.67
CA ARG A 67 7.33 14.20 -2.88
C ARG A 67 6.17 15.19 -2.92
N LYS A 68 5.41 15.30 -1.82
CA LYS A 68 4.29 16.23 -1.63
C LYS A 68 3.29 16.25 -2.80
N ARG A 69 3.02 15.07 -3.36
CA ARG A 69 2.02 14.83 -4.42
C ARG A 69 1.43 13.44 -4.26
N HIS A 70 0.17 13.24 -4.63
CA HIS A 70 -0.47 11.92 -4.48
C HIS A 70 0.11 10.89 -5.45
N PHE A 71 0.34 9.68 -4.92
CA PHE A 71 0.67 8.49 -5.70
C PHE A 71 -0.36 7.40 -5.45
N TYR A 72 -0.63 6.62 -6.49
CA TYR A 72 -1.58 5.51 -6.45
C TYR A 72 -0.88 4.22 -6.85
N ALA A 73 -1.23 3.12 -6.20
CA ALA A 73 -0.87 1.78 -6.65
C ALA A 73 -2.08 1.16 -7.36
N ILE A 74 -1.87 0.73 -8.60
CA ILE A 74 -2.85 -0.06 -9.34
C ILE A 74 -2.47 -1.53 -9.15
N VAL A 75 -3.36 -2.30 -8.53
CA VAL A 75 -3.14 -3.72 -8.24
C VAL A 75 -4.10 -4.53 -9.09
N VAL A 76 -3.57 -5.34 -10.00
CA VAL A 76 -4.35 -6.24 -10.84
C VAL A 76 -4.44 -7.61 -10.15
N SER A 77 -5.65 -8.13 -10.01
CA SER A 77 -5.91 -9.44 -9.40
C SER A 77 -7.03 -10.16 -10.16
N PRO A 78 -6.92 -11.50 -10.35
CA PRO A 78 -7.92 -12.25 -11.10
C PRO A 78 -9.20 -12.55 -10.31
N LEU A 79 -9.17 -12.47 -8.97
CA LEU A 79 -10.27 -12.93 -8.12
C LEU A 79 -10.97 -11.78 -7.39
N ARG A 80 -12.27 -11.60 -7.67
CA ARG A 80 -13.10 -10.53 -7.05
C ARG A 80 -13.17 -10.65 -5.53
N SER A 81 -13.29 -11.86 -5.00
CA SER A 81 -13.30 -12.14 -3.55
C SER A 81 -12.01 -11.65 -2.89
N LEU A 82 -10.87 -11.96 -3.48
CA LEU A 82 -9.55 -11.52 -2.99
C LEU A 82 -9.42 -9.99 -3.03
N ILE A 83 -9.93 -9.33 -4.06
CA ILE A 83 -9.93 -7.85 -4.14
C ILE A 83 -10.80 -7.27 -3.03
N ASN A 84 -12.00 -7.80 -2.80
CA ASN A 84 -12.90 -7.33 -1.75
C ASN A 84 -12.26 -7.45 -0.35
N ASP A 85 -11.57 -8.56 -0.09
CA ASP A 85 -10.84 -8.77 1.17
C ASP A 85 -9.71 -7.76 1.33
N GLN A 86 -8.95 -7.48 0.27
CA GLN A 86 -7.89 -6.48 0.30
C GLN A 86 -8.43 -5.08 0.56
N VAL A 87 -9.51 -4.67 -0.11
CA VAL A 87 -10.11 -3.34 0.11
C VAL A 87 -10.66 -3.19 1.52
N ARG A 88 -11.32 -4.23 2.07
CA ARG A 88 -11.76 -4.22 3.47
C ARG A 88 -10.59 -4.09 4.44
N GLN A 89 -9.51 -4.84 4.21
CA GLN A 89 -8.30 -4.73 5.04
C GLN A 89 -7.67 -3.34 4.95
N LEU A 90 -7.60 -2.73 3.76
CA LEU A 90 -7.07 -1.39 3.56
C LEU A 90 -7.91 -0.33 4.29
N ALA A 91 -9.24 -0.43 4.21
CA ALA A 91 -10.15 0.46 4.94
C ALA A 91 -9.95 0.37 6.45
N ASN A 92 -9.78 -0.85 7.00
CA ASN A 92 -9.53 -1.06 8.42
C ASN A 92 -8.23 -0.42 8.93
N ILE A 93 -7.24 -0.26 8.04
CA ILE A 93 -5.97 0.38 8.37
C ILE A 93 -5.92 1.87 8.02
N GLY A 94 -7.02 2.44 7.53
CA GLY A 94 -7.16 3.86 7.19
C GLY A 94 -6.73 4.23 5.77
N ILE A 95 -6.48 3.26 4.90
CA ILE A 95 -6.07 3.48 3.51
C ILE A 95 -7.29 3.42 2.59
N ASN A 96 -7.50 4.49 1.83
CA ASN A 96 -8.56 4.51 0.82
C ASN A 96 -8.18 3.65 -0.39
N ALA A 97 -9.08 2.73 -0.76
CA ALA A 97 -8.92 1.87 -1.93
C ALA A 97 -10.28 1.66 -2.60
N VAL A 98 -10.27 1.65 -3.93
CA VAL A 98 -11.46 1.44 -4.75
C VAL A 98 -11.24 0.25 -5.67
N ILE A 99 -12.34 -0.38 -6.07
CA ILE A 99 -12.33 -1.49 -7.00
C ILE A 99 -12.75 -0.96 -8.36
N TYR A 100 -12.10 -1.43 -9.41
CA TYR A 100 -12.41 -1.06 -10.78
C TYR A 100 -12.58 -2.33 -11.62
N GLY A 101 -13.70 -2.45 -12.34
CA GLY A 101 -14.07 -3.63 -13.11
C GLY A 101 -15.53 -3.65 -13.58
N PRO A 102 -15.96 -4.73 -14.27
CA PRO A 102 -17.26 -4.80 -14.96
C PRO A 102 -18.47 -4.53 -14.08
N ASP A 103 -18.44 -4.99 -12.82
CA ASP A 103 -19.57 -4.88 -11.87
C ASP A 103 -19.38 -3.72 -10.88
N THR A 104 -18.62 -2.69 -11.24
CA THR A 104 -18.45 -1.53 -10.37
C THR A 104 -19.62 -0.58 -10.56
N THR A 105 -20.75 -0.84 -9.90
CA THR A 105 -21.71 0.23 -9.64
C THR A 105 -21.01 1.26 -8.76
N ALA A 106 -21.04 2.53 -9.16
CA ALA A 106 -20.41 3.62 -8.44
C ALA A 106 -21.04 3.81 -7.05
N GLU A 107 -20.65 3.00 -6.07
CA GLU A 107 -21.00 3.24 -4.67
C GLU A 107 -20.19 4.43 -4.16
N LYS A 108 -20.77 5.63 -4.30
CA LYS A 108 -20.41 6.78 -3.48
C LYS A 108 -20.65 6.42 -2.01
N LYS A 109 -19.64 5.90 -1.32
CA LYS A 109 -19.62 5.98 0.14
C LYS A 109 -19.39 7.44 0.52
N LYS A 110 -20.48 8.12 0.89
CA LYS A 110 -20.44 9.33 1.70
C LYS A 110 -19.73 8.99 3.02
N SER A 111 -18.50 9.46 3.18
CA SER A 111 -17.92 9.79 4.48
C SER A 111 -17.86 11.32 4.45
N GLY A 112 -18.83 12.05 4.99
CA GLY A 112 -19.14 12.01 6.42
C GLY A 112 -18.19 12.97 7.11
N SER A 113 -18.33 14.27 6.79
CA SER A 113 -18.01 15.34 7.72
C SER A 113 -18.79 15.05 9.01
N ASN A 114 -18.09 14.95 10.13
CA ASN A 114 -18.63 15.34 11.43
C ASN A 114 -17.45 15.71 12.31
N SER A 115 -17.33 17.04 12.46
CA SER A 115 -16.77 17.82 13.56
C SER A 115 -15.30 17.62 13.94
#